data_AF-A0A7V4IZZ3-F1
#
_entry.id   AF-A0A7V4IZZ3-F1
#
_cell.length_a   1.000
_cell.length_b   1.000
_cell.length_c   1.000
_cell.angle_alpha   90.00
_cell.angle_beta   90.00
_cell.angle_gamma   90.00
#
_symmetry.space_group_name_H-M   'P 1'
#
loop_
_entity.id
_entity.type
_entity.pdbx_description
1 polymer ?
#
loop_
_entity_poly.entity_id
_entity_poly.type
_entity_poly.pdbx_seq_one_letter_code
_entity_poly.pdbx_strand_id
1 'polypeptide(L)'
;MRITVRFVLIAEVIIPSILFLSLCAQEVERKTEHFIVSCYNGVDTADKVASIAEECYSRITSELGLPKRSGFWRWDKRIKIRIYKNFDDFKKATNAPEWAGGRSSMREREIATWLGAGDFENSVLPHEMAHLILRDYFGAEKKIPLWLAEGIAQWVEPSKRAEAKKGILEGDPEKLFPLKDFWKKHDSCFSGNEAILFYRQSLSIVAFLMDYGGAYAFGILCRKLKDGKNVEDALRFAYPQIARTIAVLEQQWLEHEKTNFHQEMIKEGR
;
A
#
# COMPACT_ATOMS: atom_id res chain seq x y z
N MET A 1 69.09 -27.66 65.23
CA MET A 1 68.44 -26.43 64.73
C MET A 1 67.26 -26.85 63.87
N ARG A 2 66.03 -26.59 64.32
CA ARG A 2 64.77 -26.93 63.64
C ARG A 2 64.54 -25.98 62.47
N ILE A 3 64.12 -26.46 61.30
CA ILE A 3 63.26 -25.68 60.39
C ILE A 3 62.21 -26.61 59.80
N THR A 4 60.96 -26.30 60.15
CA THR A 4 59.72 -26.96 59.73
C THR A 4 59.28 -26.36 58.39
N VAL A 5 59.04 -27.17 57.37
CA VAL A 5 58.43 -26.69 56.11
C VAL A 5 56.92 -26.86 56.21
N ARG A 6 56.19 -25.74 56.28
CA ARG A 6 54.73 -25.65 56.11
C ARG A 6 54.44 -25.42 54.63
N PHE A 7 53.77 -26.37 53.97
CA PHE A 7 53.12 -26.13 52.69
C PHE A 7 51.73 -25.53 52.95
N VAL A 8 51.48 -24.34 52.39
CA VAL A 8 50.16 -23.70 52.35
C VAL A 8 49.47 -24.13 51.05
N LEU A 9 48.34 -24.81 51.18
CA LEU A 9 47.41 -25.09 50.08
C LEU A 9 46.68 -23.78 49.71
N ILE A 10 46.87 -23.30 48.48
CA ILE A 10 46.03 -22.25 47.89
C ILE A 10 44.85 -22.95 47.21
N ALA A 11 43.65 -22.76 47.75
CA ALA A 11 42.41 -23.17 47.11
C ALA A 11 42.02 -22.09 46.07
N GLU A 12 42.05 -22.44 44.79
CA GLU A 12 41.51 -21.58 43.73
C GLU A 12 39.99 -21.58 43.79
N VAL A 13 39.42 -20.39 44.03
CA VAL A 13 37.99 -20.13 43.94
C VAL A 13 37.62 -20.03 42.46
N ILE A 14 36.97 -21.06 41.93
CA ILE A 14 36.36 -21.03 40.60
C ILE A 14 35.10 -20.15 40.69
N ILE A 15 35.18 -18.93 40.16
CA ILE A 15 34.01 -18.07 39.96
C ILE A 15 33.32 -18.56 38.67
N PRO A 16 32.05 -19.03 38.71
CA PRO A 16 31.36 -19.41 37.50
C PRO A 16 31.04 -18.14 36.70
N SER A 17 31.63 -18.04 35.52
CA SER A 17 31.29 -17.02 34.53
C SER A 17 29.83 -17.17 34.14
N ILE A 18 28.96 -16.31 34.67
CA ILE A 18 27.60 -16.14 34.19
C ILE A 18 27.72 -15.62 32.75
N LEU A 19 27.43 -16.48 31.77
CA LEU A 19 27.20 -16.07 30.40
C LEU A 19 26.03 -15.07 30.42
N PHE A 20 26.33 -13.78 30.27
CA PHE A 20 25.36 -12.83 29.77
C PHE A 20 25.05 -13.24 28.33
N LEU A 21 23.98 -14.00 28.14
CA LEU A 21 23.32 -14.13 26.85
C LEU A 21 22.97 -12.71 26.40
N SER A 22 23.74 -12.16 25.47
CA SER A 22 23.31 -11.00 24.71
C SER A 22 22.00 -11.40 24.06
N LEU A 23 20.90 -10.76 24.45
CA LEU A 23 19.60 -10.91 23.82
C LEU A 23 19.67 -10.22 22.45
N CYS A 24 20.47 -10.77 21.52
CA CYS A 24 20.47 -10.31 20.14
C CYS A 24 19.05 -10.52 19.61
N ALA A 25 18.37 -9.42 19.30
CA ALA A 25 17.03 -9.48 18.73
C ALA A 25 17.04 -10.38 17.49
N GLN A 26 16.30 -11.48 17.57
CA GLN A 26 16.24 -12.49 16.52
C GLN A 26 15.14 -12.08 15.52
N GLU A 27 15.49 -12.05 14.24
CA GLU A 27 14.52 -11.88 13.17
C GLU A 27 13.70 -13.17 13.06
N VAL A 28 12.39 -13.05 13.20
CA VAL A 28 11.43 -14.13 13.01
C VAL A 28 10.88 -14.03 11.60
N GLU A 29 10.83 -15.17 10.91
CA GLU A 29 10.25 -15.30 9.58
C GLU A 29 8.97 -16.14 9.61
N ARG A 30 7.96 -15.69 8.87
CA ARG A 30 6.69 -16.38 8.64
C ARG A 30 6.39 -16.44 7.15
N LYS A 31 6.03 -17.62 6.65
CA LYS A 31 5.74 -17.84 5.23
C LYS A 31 4.29 -18.24 5.07
N THR A 32 3.62 -17.59 4.13
CA THR A 32 2.26 -17.93 3.70
C THR A 32 2.28 -18.33 2.24
N GLU A 33 1.12 -18.36 1.58
CA GLU A 33 1.06 -18.68 0.16
C GLU A 33 1.77 -17.62 -0.70
N HIS A 34 1.47 -16.35 -0.44
CA HIS A 34 1.90 -15.20 -1.24
C HIS A 34 3.00 -14.35 -0.59
N PHE A 35 3.29 -14.56 0.71
CA PHE A 35 4.17 -13.67 1.46
C PHE A 35 5.25 -14.39 2.27
N ILE A 36 6.33 -13.65 2.51
CA ILE A 36 7.36 -13.96 3.51
C ILE A 36 7.45 -12.74 4.43
N VAL A 37 6.97 -12.85 5.66
CA VAL A 37 6.96 -11.78 6.66
C VAL A 37 8.14 -11.93 7.61
N SER A 38 8.95 -10.89 7.74
CA SER A 38 10.12 -10.86 8.62
C SER A 38 9.99 -9.71 9.64
N CYS A 39 10.09 -10.03 10.93
CA CYS A 39 9.96 -9.08 12.03
C CYS A 39 10.92 -9.41 13.17
N TYR A 40 11.46 -8.40 13.86
CA TYR A 40 12.33 -8.63 15.03
C TYR A 40 11.53 -8.92 16.30
N ASN A 41 11.87 -10.00 17.01
CA ASN A 41 11.33 -10.39 18.32
C ASN A 41 9.78 -10.44 18.43
N GLY A 42 9.06 -10.61 17.31
CA GLY A 42 7.60 -10.52 17.27
C GLY A 42 6.96 -11.64 16.47
N VAL A 43 6.96 -12.87 17.00
CA VAL A 43 6.28 -14.01 16.37
C VAL A 43 4.81 -13.69 16.13
N ASP A 44 4.11 -13.24 17.17
CA ASP A 44 2.69 -12.88 17.09
C ASP A 44 2.45 -11.75 16.06
N THR A 45 3.35 -10.77 15.99
CA THR A 45 3.30 -9.70 14.99
C THR A 45 3.47 -10.26 13.58
N ALA A 46 4.43 -11.17 13.37
CA ALA A 46 4.68 -11.76 12.06
C ALA A 46 3.48 -12.62 11.60
N ASP A 47 2.88 -13.40 12.50
CA ASP A 47 1.70 -14.22 12.21
C ASP A 47 0.46 -13.35 11.95
N LYS A 48 0.24 -12.29 12.74
CA LYS A 48 -0.84 -11.32 12.51
C LYS A 48 -0.71 -10.64 11.16
N VAL A 49 0.46 -10.08 10.85
CA VAL A 49 0.71 -9.38 9.58
C VAL A 49 0.61 -10.34 8.40
N ALA A 50 1.07 -11.58 8.55
CA ALA A 50 0.93 -12.61 7.53
C ALA A 50 -0.55 -12.90 7.20
N SER A 51 -1.41 -13.04 8.22
CA SER A 51 -2.85 -13.24 8.01
C SER A 51 -3.49 -12.03 7.30
N ILE A 52 -3.22 -10.82 7.79
CA ILE A 52 -3.76 -9.58 7.22
C ILE A 52 -3.29 -9.40 5.78
N ALA A 53 -2.04 -9.72 5.46
CA ALA A 53 -1.51 -9.62 4.11
C ALA A 53 -2.24 -10.55 3.13
N GLU A 54 -2.54 -11.79 3.52
CA GLU A 54 -3.29 -12.74 2.69
C GLU A 54 -4.74 -12.27 2.46
N GLU A 55 -5.40 -11.80 3.51
CA GLU A 55 -6.75 -11.22 3.43
C GLU A 55 -6.77 -9.99 2.51
N CYS A 56 -5.80 -9.10 2.69
CA CYS A 56 -5.63 -7.89 1.90
C CYS A 56 -5.39 -8.23 0.42
N TYR A 57 -4.48 -9.15 0.12
CA TYR A 57 -4.20 -9.61 -1.24
C TYR A 57 -5.45 -10.20 -1.90
N SER A 58 -6.18 -11.07 -1.20
CA SER A 58 -7.39 -11.69 -1.73
C SER A 58 -8.48 -10.65 -2.00
N ARG A 59 -8.67 -9.71 -1.07
CA ARG A 59 -9.61 -8.60 -1.19
C ARG A 59 -9.27 -7.71 -2.37
N ILE A 60 -8.06 -7.15 -2.44
CA ILE A 60 -7.66 -6.21 -3.49
C ILE A 60 -7.79 -6.82 -4.87
N THR A 61 -7.27 -8.03 -5.07
CA THR A 61 -7.33 -8.70 -6.38
C THR A 61 -8.77 -8.96 -6.85
N SER A 62 -9.66 -9.32 -5.91
CA SER A 62 -11.08 -9.54 -6.20
C SER A 62 -11.81 -8.22 -6.47
N GLU A 63 -11.58 -7.20 -5.64
CA GLU A 63 -12.20 -5.88 -5.78
C GLU A 63 -11.81 -5.19 -7.10
N LEU A 64 -10.57 -5.31 -7.54
CA LEU A 64 -10.12 -4.69 -8.79
C LEU A 64 -10.49 -5.51 -10.05
N GLY A 65 -11.09 -6.70 -9.88
CA GLY A 65 -11.42 -7.60 -11.00
C GLY A 65 -10.19 -8.04 -11.80
N LEU A 66 -9.02 -8.10 -11.15
CA LEU A 66 -7.76 -8.48 -11.80
C LEU A 66 -7.57 -9.99 -11.70
N PRO A 67 -7.51 -10.72 -12.84
CA PRO A 67 -7.38 -12.17 -12.80
C PRO A 67 -6.04 -12.57 -12.17
N LYS A 68 -6.11 -13.40 -11.12
CA LYS A 68 -4.94 -14.08 -10.54
C LYS A 68 -4.37 -15.02 -11.61
N ARG A 69 -3.24 -14.65 -12.22
CA ARG A 69 -2.52 -15.57 -13.13
C ARG A 69 -2.05 -16.79 -12.33
N SER A 70 -1.97 -17.95 -12.97
CA SER A 70 -1.42 -19.15 -12.33
C SER A 70 -0.02 -18.85 -11.75
N GLY A 71 0.16 -19.08 -10.45
CA GLY A 71 1.43 -18.86 -9.75
C GLY A 71 1.75 -17.41 -9.37
N PHE A 72 0.80 -16.47 -9.44
CA PHE A 72 1.02 -15.09 -9.01
C PHE A 72 1.46 -15.03 -7.54
N TRP A 73 2.65 -14.47 -7.28
CA TRP A 73 3.27 -14.34 -5.95
C TRP A 73 3.50 -15.65 -5.18
N ARG A 74 3.45 -16.82 -5.83
CA ARG A 74 3.69 -18.10 -5.15
C ARG A 74 5.16 -18.51 -5.24
N TRP A 75 5.55 -19.44 -4.38
CA TRP A 75 6.89 -20.05 -4.37
C TRP A 75 8.02 -19.02 -4.20
N ASP A 76 8.94 -18.94 -5.17
CA ASP A 76 10.06 -18.02 -5.22
C ASP A 76 9.66 -16.57 -5.56
N LYS A 77 8.39 -16.33 -5.93
CA LYS A 77 7.86 -15.01 -6.32
C LYS A 77 7.10 -14.28 -5.22
N ARG A 78 7.07 -14.85 -4.00
CA ARG A 78 6.42 -14.25 -2.84
C ARG A 78 6.92 -12.84 -2.59
N ILE A 79 6.02 -11.98 -2.12
CA ILE A 79 6.38 -10.64 -1.67
C ILE A 79 6.90 -10.73 -0.24
N LYS A 80 8.02 -10.08 0.02
CA LYS A 80 8.59 -9.95 1.36
C LYS A 80 7.88 -8.81 2.07
N ILE A 81 7.50 -9.01 3.34
CA ILE A 81 7.03 -7.92 4.19
C ILE A 81 8.04 -7.81 5.34
N ARG A 82 8.77 -6.70 5.39
CA ARG A 82 9.84 -6.50 6.37
C ARG A 82 9.47 -5.41 7.35
N ILE A 83 9.48 -5.76 8.63
CA ILE A 83 9.16 -4.85 9.74
C ILE A 83 10.45 -4.57 10.52
N TYR A 84 11.00 -3.38 10.31
CA TYR A 84 12.20 -2.90 10.99
C TYR A 84 11.90 -2.48 12.42
N LYS A 85 12.91 -2.51 13.29
CA LYS A 85 12.74 -2.22 14.73
C LYS A 85 12.34 -0.77 15.02
N ASN A 86 12.82 0.14 14.19
CA ASN A 86 12.66 1.58 14.38
C ASN A 86 12.78 2.28 13.01
N PHE A 87 12.45 3.56 13.00
CA PHE A 87 12.48 4.38 11.81
C PHE A 87 13.88 4.50 11.19
N ASP A 88 14.94 4.60 11.99
CA ASP A 88 16.32 4.75 11.49
C ASP A 88 16.80 3.53 10.69
N ASP A 89 16.53 2.32 11.19
CA ASP A 89 16.84 1.08 10.49
C ASP A 89 16.08 0.98 9.16
N PHE A 90 14.78 1.31 9.18
CA PHE A 90 13.94 1.37 7.98
C PHE A 90 14.46 2.38 6.96
N LYS A 91 14.74 3.60 7.39
CA LYS A 91 15.23 4.67 6.53
C LYS A 91 16.57 4.32 5.92
N LYS A 92 17.50 3.78 6.72
CA LYS A 92 18.83 3.35 6.26
C LYS A 92 18.73 2.24 5.20
N ALA A 93 17.83 1.29 5.39
CA ALA A 93 17.70 0.16 4.48
C ALA A 93 16.91 0.48 3.20
N THR A 94 15.94 1.40 3.29
CA THR A 94 15.00 1.67 2.17
C THR A 94 15.26 3.00 1.46
N ASN A 95 16.10 3.88 2.02
CA ASN A 95 16.29 5.26 1.55
C ASN A 95 14.95 6.02 1.41
N ALA A 96 14.03 5.78 2.35
CA ALA A 96 12.72 6.42 2.39
C ALA A 96 12.81 7.85 2.95
N PRO A 97 11.88 8.75 2.57
CA PRO A 97 11.81 10.10 3.14
C PRO A 97 11.34 10.08 4.61
N GLU A 98 11.57 11.19 5.31
CA GLU A 98 11.24 11.36 6.75
C GLU A 98 9.77 11.06 7.11
N TRP A 99 8.86 11.27 6.17
CA TRP A 99 7.42 11.13 6.37
C TRP A 99 6.88 9.73 5.99
N ALA A 100 7.73 8.80 5.55
CA ALA A 100 7.28 7.50 5.08
C ALA A 100 6.89 6.55 6.23
N GLY A 101 5.61 6.15 6.25
CA GLY A 101 5.12 5.04 7.10
C GLY A 101 5.46 3.65 6.56
N GLY A 102 5.82 3.56 5.28
CA GLY A 102 6.35 2.36 4.64
C GLY A 102 6.71 2.63 3.19
N ARG A 103 7.16 1.58 2.51
CA ARG A 103 7.57 1.66 1.10
C ARG A 103 7.50 0.29 0.43
N SER A 104 6.98 0.24 -0.79
CA SER A 104 7.18 -0.91 -1.67
C SER A 104 8.42 -0.77 -2.56
N SER A 105 9.04 -1.92 -2.86
CA SER A 105 10.12 -2.05 -3.83
C SER A 105 9.83 -3.20 -4.77
N MET A 106 9.61 -2.88 -6.04
CA MET A 106 9.44 -3.89 -7.10
C MET A 106 10.71 -4.68 -7.37
N ARG A 107 11.87 -4.03 -7.27
CA ARG A 107 13.18 -4.66 -7.48
C ARG A 107 13.43 -5.76 -6.45
N GLU A 108 13.15 -5.45 -5.19
CA GLU A 108 13.37 -6.38 -4.07
C GLU A 108 12.18 -7.29 -3.78
N ARG A 109 11.04 -7.02 -4.46
CA ARG A 109 9.72 -7.61 -4.19
C ARG A 109 9.38 -7.54 -2.71
N GLU A 110 9.50 -6.34 -2.14
CA GLU A 110 9.38 -6.10 -0.70
C GLU A 110 8.41 -4.97 -0.39
N ILE A 111 7.62 -5.10 0.68
CA ILE A 111 6.94 -4.02 1.40
C ILE A 111 7.66 -3.86 2.73
N ALA A 112 8.23 -2.69 2.98
CA ALA A 112 8.98 -2.37 4.18
C ALA A 112 8.22 -1.37 5.06
N THR A 113 8.26 -1.59 6.37
CA THR A 113 7.73 -0.67 7.40
C THR A 113 8.53 -0.81 8.70
N TRP A 114 8.17 -0.10 9.77
CA TRP A 114 8.86 -0.17 11.05
C TRP A 114 7.89 -0.21 12.23
N LEU A 115 8.35 -0.73 13.37
CA LEU A 115 7.54 -0.79 14.60
C LEU A 115 7.21 0.62 15.11
N GLY A 116 5.93 0.98 15.11
CA GLY A 116 5.46 2.32 15.47
C GLY A 116 5.05 3.18 14.25
N ALA A 117 5.18 2.65 13.03
CA ALA A 117 4.72 3.28 11.81
C ALA A 117 3.18 3.28 11.68
N GLY A 118 2.50 4.11 12.47
CA GLY A 118 1.06 4.38 12.34
C GLY A 118 0.18 3.14 12.09
N ASP A 119 -0.84 3.30 11.25
CA ASP A 119 -1.74 2.23 10.84
C ASP A 119 -1.19 1.46 9.64
N PHE A 120 -0.16 0.65 9.87
CA PHE A 120 0.44 -0.18 8.80
C PHE A 120 -0.60 -1.12 8.17
N GLU A 121 -1.42 -1.76 9.00
CA GLU A 121 -2.30 -2.86 8.58
C GLU A 121 -3.43 -2.40 7.65
N ASN A 122 -4.00 -1.22 7.90
CA ASN A 122 -5.15 -0.72 7.14
C ASN A 122 -4.80 0.43 6.18
N SER A 123 -3.65 1.08 6.32
CA SER A 123 -3.23 2.16 5.40
C SER A 123 -2.04 1.74 4.55
N VAL A 124 -0.86 1.58 5.15
CA VAL A 124 0.39 1.38 4.40
C VAL A 124 0.41 0.06 3.63
N LEU A 125 0.07 -1.05 4.28
CA LEU A 125 0.10 -2.39 3.69
C LEU A 125 -0.82 -2.49 2.46
N PRO A 126 -2.14 -2.16 2.52
CA PRO A 126 -2.99 -2.20 1.35
C PRO A 126 -2.52 -1.24 0.24
N HIS A 127 -2.08 -0.02 0.60
CA HIS A 127 -1.61 0.98 -0.36
C HIS A 127 -0.39 0.46 -1.16
N GLU A 128 0.65 0.03 -0.46
CA GLU A 128 1.87 -0.47 -1.07
C GLU A 128 1.65 -1.80 -1.82
N MET A 129 0.75 -2.66 -1.30
CA MET A 129 0.38 -3.89 -1.97
C MET A 129 -0.35 -3.63 -3.30
N ALA A 130 -1.21 -2.61 -3.37
CA ALA A 130 -1.88 -2.22 -4.60
C ALA A 130 -0.87 -1.82 -5.69
N HIS A 131 0.16 -1.03 -5.34
CA HIS A 131 1.24 -0.68 -6.27
C HIS A 131 1.96 -1.91 -6.83
N LEU A 132 2.30 -2.88 -5.96
CA LEU A 132 2.94 -4.13 -6.40
C LEU A 132 2.02 -4.98 -7.29
N ILE A 133 0.74 -5.13 -6.94
CA ILE A 133 -0.25 -5.88 -7.73
C ILE A 133 -0.40 -5.26 -9.11
N LEU A 134 -0.57 -3.93 -9.16
CA LEU A 134 -0.72 -3.21 -10.41
C LEU A 134 0.52 -3.33 -11.28
N ARG A 135 1.72 -3.19 -10.71
CA ARG A 135 2.96 -3.34 -11.48
C ARG A 135 3.12 -4.74 -12.06
N ASP A 136 2.90 -5.80 -11.26
CA ASP A 136 2.98 -7.17 -11.76
C ASP A 136 1.87 -7.48 -12.78
N TYR A 137 0.68 -6.86 -12.64
CA TYR A 137 -0.40 -7.00 -13.61
C TYR A 137 -0.08 -6.34 -14.95
N PHE A 138 0.38 -5.08 -14.94
CA PHE A 138 0.71 -4.30 -16.15
C PHE A 138 2.01 -4.75 -16.81
N GLY A 139 2.96 -5.27 -16.02
CA GLY A 139 4.31 -5.60 -16.45
C GLY A 139 5.29 -4.44 -16.20
N ALA A 140 6.57 -4.77 -16.06
CA ALA A 140 7.63 -3.81 -15.69
C ALA A 140 7.79 -2.64 -16.68
N GLU A 141 7.58 -2.90 -17.98
CA GLU A 141 7.82 -1.93 -19.05
C GLU A 141 6.66 -0.95 -19.26
N LYS A 142 5.45 -1.28 -18.80
CA LYS A 142 4.27 -0.44 -19.06
C LYS A 142 4.17 0.69 -18.05
N LYS A 143 3.93 1.90 -18.55
CA LYS A 143 3.60 3.06 -17.72
C LYS A 143 2.14 2.95 -17.27
N ILE A 144 1.94 2.90 -15.97
CA ILE A 144 0.62 3.00 -15.34
C ILE A 144 0.32 4.49 -15.18
N PRO A 145 -0.86 5.00 -15.61
CA PRO A 145 -1.24 6.38 -15.35
C PRO A 145 -1.21 6.67 -13.85
N LEU A 146 -0.59 7.78 -13.44
CA LEU A 146 -0.38 8.11 -12.03
C LEU A 146 -1.70 8.16 -11.25
N TRP A 147 -2.71 8.81 -11.83
CA TRP A 147 -4.04 8.90 -11.21
C TRP A 147 -4.65 7.53 -10.91
N LEU A 148 -4.40 6.54 -11.76
CA LEU A 148 -4.96 5.21 -11.59
C LEU A 148 -4.21 4.47 -10.49
N ALA A 149 -2.88 4.56 -10.48
CA ALA A 149 -2.05 3.92 -9.46
C ALA A 149 -2.39 4.47 -8.06
N GLU A 150 -2.35 5.78 -7.88
CA GLU A 150 -2.62 6.45 -6.60
C GLU A 150 -4.09 6.40 -6.20
N GLY A 151 -5.01 6.48 -7.17
CA GLY A 151 -6.44 6.35 -6.91
C GLY A 151 -6.79 4.95 -6.40
N ILE A 152 -6.23 3.90 -7.00
CA ILE A 152 -6.42 2.51 -6.54
C ILE A 152 -5.75 2.29 -5.19
N ALA A 153 -4.52 2.76 -5.00
CA ALA A 153 -3.78 2.57 -3.76
C ALA A 153 -4.52 3.19 -2.57
N GLN A 154 -5.11 4.38 -2.74
CA GLN A 154 -5.98 4.98 -1.73
C GLN A 154 -7.34 4.27 -1.61
N TRP A 155 -7.94 3.80 -2.72
CA TRP A 155 -9.25 3.15 -2.68
C TRP A 155 -9.27 1.87 -1.82
N VAL A 156 -8.15 1.15 -1.77
CA VAL A 156 -8.05 -0.10 -1.01
C VAL A 156 -7.79 0.11 0.48
N GLU A 157 -7.45 1.34 0.90
CA GLU A 157 -7.34 1.75 2.30
C GLU A 157 -8.74 2.04 2.87
N PRO A 158 -9.18 1.38 3.97
CA PRO A 158 -10.53 1.55 4.50
C PRO A 158 -10.87 3.00 4.90
N SER A 159 -9.92 3.74 5.49
CA SER A 159 -10.12 5.13 5.93
C SER A 159 -10.30 6.07 4.74
N LYS A 160 -9.47 5.93 3.70
CA LYS A 160 -9.57 6.72 2.46
C LYS A 160 -10.82 6.36 1.66
N ARG A 161 -11.21 5.09 1.64
CA ARG A 161 -12.49 4.69 1.05
C ARG A 161 -13.68 5.32 1.75
N ALA A 162 -13.63 5.48 3.07
CA ALA A 162 -14.63 6.23 3.82
C ALA A 162 -14.58 7.73 3.50
N GLU A 163 -13.39 8.33 3.36
CA GLU A 163 -13.21 9.72 2.92
C GLU A 163 -13.83 9.94 1.52
N ALA A 164 -13.61 9.03 0.57
CA ALA A 164 -14.16 9.12 -0.78
C ALA A 164 -15.70 9.19 -0.80
N LYS A 165 -16.37 8.52 0.14
CA LYS A 165 -17.84 8.56 0.26
C LYS A 165 -18.39 9.91 0.70
N LYS A 166 -17.57 10.74 1.36
CA LYS A 166 -17.95 12.11 1.73
C LYS A 166 -17.96 13.05 0.52
N GLY A 167 -17.38 12.61 -0.59
CA GLY A 167 -17.26 13.35 -1.83
C GLY A 167 -16.12 14.38 -1.79
N ILE A 168 -15.55 14.68 -2.95
CA ILE A 168 -14.46 15.66 -3.07
C ILE A 168 -14.94 17.11 -2.89
N LEU A 169 -16.26 17.32 -2.94
CA LEU A 169 -16.90 18.64 -2.93
C LEU A 169 -17.01 19.31 -1.55
N GLU A 170 -16.50 18.68 -0.48
CA GLU A 170 -16.19 19.41 0.75
C GLU A 170 -15.16 20.55 0.49
N GLY A 171 -14.36 20.43 -0.58
CA GLY A 171 -13.46 21.48 -1.05
C GLY A 171 -14.09 22.41 -2.09
N ASP A 172 -13.28 23.32 -2.63
CA ASP A 172 -13.69 24.25 -3.69
C ASP A 172 -13.73 23.53 -5.06
N PRO A 173 -14.92 23.33 -5.67
CA PRO A 173 -15.04 22.61 -6.94
C PRO A 173 -14.33 23.32 -8.11
N GLU A 174 -14.13 24.64 -8.03
CA GLU A 174 -13.44 25.40 -9.09
C GLU A 174 -11.94 25.09 -9.16
N LYS A 175 -11.38 24.50 -8.10
CA LYS A 175 -9.97 24.09 -8.05
C LYS A 175 -9.72 22.71 -8.63
N LEU A 176 -10.77 21.91 -8.90
CA LEU A 176 -10.62 20.58 -9.46
C LEU A 176 -9.94 20.64 -10.82
N PHE A 177 -9.07 19.65 -11.07
CA PHE A 177 -8.38 19.56 -12.35
C PHE A 177 -9.36 19.08 -13.43
N PRO A 178 -9.44 19.78 -14.59
CA PRO A 178 -10.26 19.30 -15.69
C PRO A 178 -9.79 17.93 -16.21
N LEU A 179 -10.72 17.00 -16.38
CA LEU A 179 -10.40 15.61 -16.74
C LEU A 179 -9.65 15.52 -18.07
N LYS A 180 -9.93 16.41 -19.03
CA LYS A 180 -9.24 16.46 -20.34
C LYS A 180 -7.70 16.52 -20.23
N ASP A 181 -7.19 17.12 -19.16
CA ASP A 181 -5.75 17.28 -18.92
C ASP A 181 -5.26 16.43 -17.73
N PHE A 182 -6.17 16.01 -16.86
CA PHE A 182 -5.89 15.23 -15.66
C PHE A 182 -5.09 13.94 -15.95
N TRP A 183 -5.49 13.19 -16.98
CA TRP A 183 -4.88 11.89 -17.30
C TRP A 183 -3.40 11.96 -17.70
N LYS A 184 -2.93 13.14 -18.12
CA LYS A 184 -1.55 13.37 -18.61
C LYS A 184 -0.58 13.78 -17.50
N LYS A 185 -1.11 14.10 -16.31
CA LYS A 185 -0.31 14.57 -15.20
C LYS A 185 0.56 13.45 -14.62
N HIS A 186 1.70 13.84 -14.07
CA HIS A 186 2.72 12.99 -13.49
C HIS A 186 3.38 13.72 -12.31
N ASP A 187 4.21 13.05 -11.50
CA ASP A 187 4.65 13.56 -10.19
C ASP A 187 5.26 14.97 -10.24
N SER A 188 6.06 15.27 -11.27
CA SER A 188 6.68 16.59 -11.44
C SER A 188 5.72 17.71 -11.84
N CYS A 189 4.43 17.42 -12.04
CA CYS A 189 3.42 18.42 -12.36
C CYS A 189 2.85 19.15 -11.13
N PHE A 190 3.26 18.79 -9.90
CA PHE A 190 2.59 19.25 -8.69
C PHE A 190 3.56 19.78 -7.65
N SER A 191 3.10 20.74 -6.86
CA SER A 191 3.76 21.18 -5.63
C SER A 191 2.76 21.33 -4.48
N GLY A 192 3.14 20.88 -3.29
CA GLY A 192 2.36 21.04 -2.05
C GLY A 192 0.89 20.61 -2.19
N ASN A 193 -0.02 21.56 -2.03
CA ASN A 193 -1.47 21.33 -2.02
C ASN A 193 -2.03 20.80 -3.35
N GLU A 194 -1.36 21.05 -4.49
CA GLU A 194 -1.81 20.54 -5.79
C GLU A 194 -1.68 19.01 -5.88
N ALA A 195 -0.63 18.45 -5.27
CA ALA A 195 -0.44 16.99 -5.21
C ALA A 195 -1.53 16.34 -4.36
N ILE A 196 -1.84 16.95 -3.20
CA ILE A 196 -2.92 16.49 -2.32
C ILE A 196 -4.26 16.50 -3.07
N LEU A 197 -4.57 17.59 -3.78
CA LEU A 197 -5.79 17.67 -4.57
C LEU A 197 -5.84 16.63 -5.69
N PHE A 198 -4.73 16.43 -6.39
CA PHE A 198 -4.64 15.44 -7.46
C PHE A 198 -4.87 14.01 -6.95
N TYR A 199 -4.29 13.64 -5.81
CA TYR A 199 -4.50 12.31 -5.22
C TYR A 199 -5.92 12.14 -4.69
N ARG A 200 -6.52 13.16 -4.05
CA ARG A 200 -7.92 13.11 -3.63
C ARG A 200 -8.87 12.98 -4.83
N GLN A 201 -8.60 13.71 -5.92
CA GLN A 201 -9.38 13.60 -7.16
C GLN A 201 -9.19 12.26 -7.86
N SER A 202 -7.98 11.69 -7.80
CA SER A 202 -7.70 10.34 -8.31
C SER A 202 -8.53 9.28 -7.58
N LEU A 203 -8.58 9.38 -6.24
CA LEU A 203 -9.39 8.51 -5.40
C LEU A 203 -10.88 8.64 -5.72
N SER A 204 -11.41 9.85 -5.84
CA SER A 204 -12.84 10.04 -6.10
C SER A 204 -13.27 9.55 -7.49
N ILE A 205 -12.42 9.72 -8.51
CA ILE A 205 -12.68 9.14 -9.85
C ILE A 205 -12.68 7.61 -9.78
N VAL A 206 -11.72 6.99 -9.08
CA VAL A 206 -11.70 5.52 -8.92
C VAL A 206 -12.94 5.04 -8.16
N ALA A 207 -13.33 5.73 -7.09
CA ALA A 207 -14.55 5.44 -6.34
C ALA A 207 -15.79 5.47 -7.24
N PHE A 208 -15.97 6.54 -8.02
CA PHE A 208 -17.06 6.67 -8.98
C PHE A 208 -17.09 5.55 -10.01
N LEU A 209 -15.95 5.19 -10.60
CA LEU A 209 -15.86 4.10 -11.58
C LEU A 209 -16.17 2.74 -10.95
N MET A 210 -15.79 2.54 -9.69
CA MET A 210 -16.07 1.33 -8.92
C MET A 210 -17.56 1.25 -8.54
N ASP A 211 -18.17 2.35 -8.12
CA ASP A 211 -19.59 2.40 -7.76
C ASP A 211 -20.49 2.21 -8.99
N TYR A 212 -20.08 2.73 -10.15
CA TYR A 212 -20.85 2.60 -11.39
C TYR A 212 -20.80 1.21 -12.02
N GLY A 213 -19.58 0.66 -12.17
CA GLY A 213 -19.36 -0.55 -12.98
C GLY A 213 -18.80 -1.76 -12.21
N GLY A 214 -18.49 -1.58 -10.93
CA GLY A 214 -17.91 -2.60 -10.08
C GLY A 214 -16.57 -3.14 -10.57
N ALA A 215 -16.14 -4.24 -9.94
CA ALA A 215 -14.91 -4.95 -10.27
C ALA A 215 -14.84 -5.39 -11.75
N TYR A 216 -15.99 -5.72 -12.36
CA TYR A 216 -16.03 -6.21 -13.74
C TYR A 216 -15.64 -5.13 -14.75
N ALA A 217 -16.30 -3.97 -14.72
CA ALA A 217 -15.97 -2.87 -15.64
C ALA A 217 -14.58 -2.32 -15.35
N PHE A 218 -14.20 -2.24 -14.07
CA PHE A 218 -12.88 -1.75 -13.67
C PHE A 218 -11.75 -2.67 -14.15
N GLY A 219 -11.92 -3.99 -14.03
CA GLY A 219 -10.98 -4.97 -14.56
C GLY A 219 -10.84 -4.89 -16.09
N ILE A 220 -11.92 -4.53 -16.81
CA ILE A 220 -11.87 -4.25 -18.26
C ILE A 220 -11.05 -2.98 -18.53
N LEU A 221 -11.25 -1.90 -17.76
CA LEU A 221 -10.45 -0.67 -17.87
C LEU A 221 -8.95 -0.97 -17.71
N CYS A 222 -8.57 -1.64 -16.61
CA CYS A 222 -7.19 -2.02 -16.35
C CYS A 222 -6.60 -2.88 -17.49
N ARG A 223 -7.38 -3.82 -18.03
CA ARG A 223 -6.97 -4.66 -19.16
C ARG A 223 -6.74 -3.83 -20.42
N LYS A 224 -7.64 -2.91 -20.77
CA LYS A 224 -7.48 -2.07 -21.97
C LYS A 224 -6.27 -1.15 -21.87
N LEU A 225 -6.02 -0.56 -20.71
CA LEU A 225 -4.80 0.22 -20.46
C LEU A 225 -3.55 -0.65 -20.57
N LYS A 226 -3.59 -1.83 -19.96
CA LYS A 226 -2.52 -2.83 -20.08
C LYS A 226 -2.30 -3.24 -21.54
N ASP A 227 -3.33 -3.34 -22.37
CA ASP A 227 -3.20 -3.68 -23.79
C ASP A 227 -2.66 -2.51 -24.64
N GLY A 228 -2.44 -1.33 -24.03
CA GLY A 228 -1.84 -0.16 -24.68
C GLY A 228 -2.85 0.86 -25.21
N LYS A 229 -4.15 0.72 -24.88
CA LYS A 229 -5.12 1.80 -25.16
C LYS A 229 -4.78 3.04 -24.35
N ASN A 230 -5.01 4.22 -24.94
CA ASN A 230 -5.00 5.46 -24.18
C ASN A 230 -6.17 5.48 -23.17
N VAL A 231 -6.10 6.38 -22.20
CA VAL A 231 -7.05 6.48 -21.08
C VAL A 231 -8.48 6.70 -21.57
N GLU A 232 -8.69 7.60 -22.52
CA GLU A 232 -10.03 7.94 -23.02
C GLU A 232 -10.69 6.76 -23.71
N ASP A 233 -9.97 6.05 -24.59
CA ASP A 233 -10.49 4.89 -25.31
C ASP A 233 -10.68 3.68 -24.39
N ALA A 234 -9.86 3.55 -23.35
CA ALA A 234 -10.02 2.50 -22.34
C ALA A 234 -11.27 2.76 -21.48
N LEU A 235 -11.49 4.00 -21.04
CA LEU A 235 -12.69 4.42 -20.31
C LEU A 235 -13.94 4.27 -21.16
N ARG A 236 -13.93 4.76 -22.41
CA ARG A 236 -15.07 4.62 -23.34
C ARG A 236 -15.44 3.15 -23.56
N PHE A 237 -14.45 2.27 -23.62
CA PHE A 237 -14.69 0.84 -23.79
C PHE A 237 -15.28 0.20 -22.52
N ALA A 238 -14.72 0.50 -21.35
CA ALA A 238 -15.13 -0.11 -20.09
C ALA A 238 -16.45 0.47 -19.54
N TYR A 239 -16.74 1.73 -19.84
CA TYR A 239 -17.85 2.51 -19.29
C TYR A 239 -18.60 3.28 -20.39
N PRO A 240 -19.15 2.61 -21.42
CA PRO A 240 -19.70 3.30 -22.60
C PRO A 240 -20.85 4.28 -22.29
N GLN A 241 -21.58 4.04 -21.20
CA GLN A 241 -22.74 4.85 -20.81
C GLN A 241 -22.36 6.18 -20.14
N ILE A 242 -21.26 6.22 -19.39
CA ILE A 242 -20.79 7.43 -18.67
C ILE A 242 -19.54 8.04 -19.29
N ALA A 243 -18.82 7.32 -20.15
CA ALA A 243 -17.52 7.74 -20.69
C ALA A 243 -17.51 7.85 -22.23
N ARG A 244 -18.65 8.19 -22.86
CA ARG A 244 -18.71 8.40 -24.31
C ARG A 244 -17.70 9.45 -24.78
N THR A 245 -17.59 10.54 -24.02
CA THR A 245 -16.54 11.57 -24.14
C THR A 245 -16.04 11.91 -22.74
N ILE A 246 -14.86 12.54 -22.65
CA ILE A 246 -14.33 13.00 -21.35
C ILE A 246 -15.22 14.05 -20.71
N ALA A 247 -15.87 14.91 -21.50
CA ALA A 247 -16.83 15.89 -20.98
C ALA A 247 -18.06 15.22 -20.33
N VAL A 248 -18.58 14.14 -20.95
CA VAL A 248 -19.69 13.37 -20.36
C VAL A 248 -19.23 12.68 -19.08
N LEU A 249 -18.02 12.09 -19.07
CA LEU A 249 -17.47 11.47 -17.87
C LEU A 249 -17.32 12.46 -16.72
N GLU A 250 -16.77 13.64 -16.99
CA GLU A 250 -16.60 14.69 -16.01
C GLU A 250 -17.94 15.16 -15.44
N GLN A 251 -18.93 15.37 -16.30
CA GLN A 251 -20.27 15.73 -15.86
C GLN A 251 -20.88 14.65 -14.95
N GLN A 252 -20.86 13.39 -15.38
CA GLN A 252 -21.44 12.27 -14.62
C GLN A 252 -20.73 12.06 -13.28
N TRP A 253 -19.40 12.17 -13.27
CA TRP A 253 -18.61 12.12 -12.04
C TRP A 253 -18.99 13.27 -11.09
N LEU A 254 -19.05 14.51 -11.56
CA LEU A 254 -19.43 15.65 -10.72
C LEU A 254 -20.86 15.54 -10.18
N GLU A 255 -21.81 15.01 -10.96
CA GLU A 255 -23.17 14.72 -10.49
C GLU A 255 -23.20 13.65 -9.39
N HIS A 256 -22.36 12.61 -9.53
CA HIS A 256 -22.19 11.59 -8.51
C HIS A 256 -21.60 12.18 -7.20
N GLU A 257 -20.54 12.98 -7.30
CA GLU A 257 -19.93 13.65 -6.13
C GLU A 257 -20.93 14.55 -5.39
N LYS A 258 -21.77 15.31 -6.12
CA LYS A 258 -22.84 16.14 -5.53
C LYS A 258 -23.85 15.29 -4.76
N THR A 259 -24.21 14.14 -5.31
CA THR A 259 -25.16 13.22 -4.69
C THR A 259 -24.58 12.64 -3.40
N ASN A 260 -23.34 12.15 -3.43
CA ASN A 260 -22.66 11.62 -2.25
C ASN A 260 -22.53 12.66 -1.14
N PHE A 261 -22.08 13.87 -1.49
CA PHE A 261 -21.97 14.97 -0.54
C PHE A 261 -23.31 15.29 0.13
N HIS A 262 -24.41 15.38 -0.64
CA HIS A 262 -25.73 15.64 -0.09
C HIS A 262 -26.21 14.52 0.85
N GLN A 263 -25.99 13.25 0.50
CA GLN A 263 -26.36 12.13 1.36
C GLN A 263 -25.57 12.11 2.67
N GLU A 264 -24.32 12.51 2.65
CA GLU A 264 -23.51 12.58 3.87
C GLU A 264 -23.94 13.71 4.80
N MET A 265 -24.27 14.89 4.25
CA MET A 265 -24.83 16.01 5.01
C MET A 265 -26.12 15.61 5.74
N ILE A 266 -27.03 14.90 5.05
CA ILE A 266 -28.26 14.36 5.67
C ILE A 266 -27.95 13.44 6.85
N LYS A 267 -26.99 12.50 6.70
CA LYS A 267 -26.63 11.56 7.78
C LYS A 267 -26.05 12.26 9.00
N GLU A 268 -25.32 13.35 8.78
CA GLU A 268 -24.71 14.14 9.85
C GLU A 268 -25.66 15.17 10.47
N GLY A 269 -26.92 15.21 10.00
CA GLY A 269 -27.95 16.13 10.51
C GLY A 269 -27.68 17.59 10.14
N ARG A 270 -26.97 17.82 9.02
CA ARG A 270 -26.61 19.14 8.50
C ARG A 270 -27.48 19.55 7.31
#